data_AF-A0A1G7YGC7-F1
#
_entry.id   AF-A0A1G7YGC7-F1
#
_cell.length_a   1.000
_cell.length_b   1.000
_cell.length_c   1.000
_cell.angle_alpha   90.00
_cell.angle_beta   90.00
_cell.angle_gamma   90.00
#
_symmetry.space_group_name_H-M   'P 1'
#
loop_
_entity.id
_entity.type
_entity.pdbx_description
1 polymer ?
#
loop_
_entity_poly.entity_id
_entity_poly.type
_entity_poly.pdbx_seq_one_letter_code
_entity_poly.pdbx_strand_id
1 'polypeptide(L)'
;MKLNEIAPGPIVKVGRLIIDSPGASGGPGSYQDVEVCFADGWVYVEVKEEDGEGSANVYPAHRVKLAFNVQPTKQEPKRARGSAHFV
;
A
#
# COMPACT_ATOMS: atom_id res chain seq x y z
N MET A 1 -8.68 -6.61 -5.47
CA MET A 1 -7.52 -7.37 -4.92
C MET A 1 -6.98 -6.58 -3.73
N LYS A 2 -6.73 -7.24 -2.59
CA LYS A 2 -6.27 -6.56 -1.36
C LYS A 2 -4.75 -6.49 -1.31
N LEU A 3 -4.20 -5.44 -0.69
CA LEU A 3 -2.75 -5.27 -0.57
C LEU A 3 -2.09 -6.43 0.17
N ASN A 4 -2.77 -7.00 1.16
CA ASN A 4 -2.30 -8.15 1.94
C ASN A 4 -2.05 -9.43 1.12
N GLU A 5 -2.52 -9.47 -0.13
CA GLU A 5 -2.37 -10.61 -1.04
C GLU A 5 -1.25 -10.40 -2.07
N ILE A 6 -0.83 -9.14 -2.29
CA ILE A 6 0.10 -8.74 -3.36
C ILE A 6 1.32 -7.97 -2.87
N ALA A 7 1.32 -7.48 -1.62
CA ALA A 7 2.37 -6.61 -1.11
C ALA A 7 3.68 -7.38 -0.91
N PRO A 8 4.77 -6.97 -1.58
CA PRO A 8 6.09 -7.60 -1.42
C PRO A 8 6.83 -7.11 -0.16
N GLY A 9 6.25 -6.19 0.61
CA GLY A 9 6.91 -5.50 1.71
C GLY A 9 5.94 -5.04 2.81
N PRO A 10 6.45 -4.26 3.79
CA PRO A 10 5.64 -3.81 4.91
C PRO A 10 4.53 -2.87 4.44
N ILE A 11 3.33 -3.05 5.01
CA ILE A 11 2.20 -2.16 4.77
C ILE A 11 2.18 -1.09 5.87
N VAL A 12 1.92 0.15 5.50
CA VAL A 12 1.79 1.29 6.40
C VAL A 12 0.45 1.97 6.20
N LYS A 13 -0.09 2.58 7.24
CA LYS A 13 -1.22 3.49 7.15
C LYS A 13 -0.71 4.88 6.85
N VAL A 14 -1.36 5.56 5.93
CA VAL A 14 -1.03 6.93 5.53
C VAL A 14 -2.29 7.76 5.63
N GLY A 15 -2.31 8.72 6.55
CA GLY A 15 -3.47 9.60 6.74
C GLY A 15 -3.75 10.47 5.51
N ARG A 16 -2.71 10.87 4.76
CA ARG A 16 -2.89 11.53 3.46
C ARG A 16 -1.74 11.22 2.50
N LEU A 17 -2.06 10.79 1.29
CA LEU A 17 -1.11 10.47 0.23
C LEU A 17 -1.41 11.30 -1.01
N ILE A 18 -0.40 11.98 -1.59
CA ILE A 18 -0.55 12.77 -2.82
C ILE A 18 0.30 12.12 -3.91
N ILE A 19 -0.35 11.81 -5.03
CA ILE A 19 0.26 11.17 -6.20
C ILE A 19 0.03 12.04 -7.42
N ASP A 20 1.11 12.31 -8.14
CA ASP A 20 1.07 12.98 -9.44
C ASP A 20 0.42 12.05 -10.46
N SER A 21 -0.75 12.44 -10.97
CA SER A 21 -1.52 11.60 -11.89
C SER A 21 -1.50 12.22 -13.29
N PRO A 22 -0.65 11.72 -14.21
CA PRO A 22 -0.84 11.96 -15.64
C PRO A 22 -1.92 10.98 -16.10
N GLY A 23 -3.15 11.48 -16.19
CA GLY A 23 -4.34 10.62 -16.30
C GLY A 23 -4.34 9.62 -17.46
N ALA A 24 -5.01 8.50 -17.19
CA ALA A 24 -5.89 7.79 -18.12
C ALA A 24 -7.04 7.10 -17.36
N SER A 25 -6.87 6.84 -16.06
CA SER A 25 -7.88 6.17 -15.20
C SER A 25 -8.50 7.03 -14.09
N GLY A 26 -8.30 8.36 -14.11
CA GLY A 26 -9.10 9.30 -13.29
C GLY A 26 -9.01 9.17 -11.76
N GLY A 27 -8.04 8.42 -11.21
CA GLY A 27 -7.88 8.28 -9.77
C GLY A 27 -7.54 9.61 -9.09
N PRO A 28 -8.05 9.87 -7.87
CA PRO A 28 -7.84 11.13 -7.18
C PRO A 28 -6.34 11.34 -6.90
N GLY A 29 -5.82 12.52 -7.25
CA GLY A 29 -4.43 12.90 -6.95
C GLY A 29 -4.11 13.02 -5.44
N SER A 30 -5.12 12.85 -4.58
CA SER A 30 -4.99 12.83 -3.13
C SER A 30 -5.88 11.73 -2.54
N TYR A 31 -5.29 10.87 -1.73
CA TYR A 31 -5.94 9.84 -0.94
C TYR A 31 -5.92 10.21 0.54
N GLN A 32 -6.93 9.79 1.30
CA GLN A 32 -7.01 9.95 2.76
C GLN A 32 -7.20 8.60 3.43
N ASP A 33 -6.56 8.41 4.58
CA ASP A 33 -6.65 7.22 5.44
C ASP A 33 -6.50 5.88 4.69
N VAL A 34 -5.44 5.78 3.89
CA VAL A 34 -5.16 4.62 3.04
C VAL A 34 -4.09 3.69 3.61
N GLU A 35 -4.10 2.44 3.18
CA GLU A 35 -3.02 1.49 3.43
C GLU A 35 -2.11 1.43 2.20
N VAL A 36 -0.79 1.50 2.44
CA VAL A 36 0.21 1.65 1.39
C VAL A 36 1.35 0.65 1.59
N CYS A 37 1.82 0.03 0.53
CA CYS A 37 3.08 -0.71 0.51
C CYS A 37 4.06 -0.03 -0.44
N PHE A 38 5.25 0.28 0.07
CA PHE A 38 6.37 0.76 -0.73
C PHE A 38 7.25 -0.43 -1.11
N ALA A 39 7.45 -0.61 -2.41
CA ALA A 39 8.31 -1.63 -2.99
C ALA A 39 9.30 -0.99 -3.98
N ASP A 40 10.26 -1.75 -4.48
CA ASP A 40 11.30 -1.25 -5.39
C ASP A 40 10.69 -0.59 -6.64
N GLY A 41 10.68 0.74 -6.65
CA GLY A 41 10.14 1.56 -7.74
C GLY A 41 8.61 1.65 -7.81
N TRP A 42 7.87 1.00 -6.91
CA TRP A 42 6.41 0.91 -6.96
C TRP A 42 5.75 1.21 -5.61
N VAL A 43 4.53 1.72 -5.68
CA VAL A 43 3.68 2.04 -4.54
C VAL A 43 2.30 1.46 -4.78
N TYR A 44 1.89 0.59 -3.88
CA TYR A 44 0.58 -0.04 -3.88
C TYR A 44 -0.30 0.69 -2.87
N VAL A 45 -1.50 1.11 -3.25
CA VAL A 45 -2.42 1.89 -2.42
C VAL A 45 -3.77 1.17 -2.35
N GLU A 46 -4.18 0.73 -1.16
CA GLU A 46 -5.50 0.16 -0.89
C GLU A 46 -6.40 1.28 -0.39
N VAL A 47 -7.46 1.54 -1.15
CA VAL A 47 -8.57 2.38 -0.70
C VAL A 47 -9.63 1.44 -0.16
N LYS A 48 -10.02 1.62 1.11
CA LYS A 48 -11.13 0.87 1.70
C LYS A 48 -12.44 1.53 1.27
N GLU A 49 -13.24 0.81 0.51
CA GLU A 49 -14.61 1.22 0.19
C GLU A 49 -15.56 0.82 1.34
N GLU A 50 -16.70 1.48 1.46
CA GLU A 50 -17.65 1.30 2.58
C GLU A 50 -18.16 -0.15 2.69
N ASP A 51 -18.18 -0.91 1.58
CA ASP A 51 -18.58 -2.31 1.54
C ASP A 51 -17.48 -3.31 1.97
N GLY A 52 -16.29 -2.81 2.35
CA GLY A 52 -15.17 -3.65 2.82
C GLY A 52 -14.40 -4.38 1.70
N GLU A 53 -14.78 -4.16 0.45
CA GLU A 53 -13.99 -4.53 -0.73
C GLU A 53 -12.97 -3.42 -1.02
N GLY A 54 -11.71 -3.67 -0.62
CA GLY A 54 -10.61 -2.77 -0.91
C GLY A 54 -10.08 -2.98 -2.34
N SER A 55 -9.98 -1.88 -3.10
CA SER A 55 -9.33 -1.87 -4.41
C SER A 55 -7.89 -1.38 -4.29
N ALA A 56 -6.92 -2.23 -4.62
CA ALA A 56 -5.51 -1.87 -4.68
C ALA A 56 -5.16 -1.20 -6.02
N ASN A 57 -4.66 0.02 -5.96
CA ASN A 57 -4.11 0.76 -7.09
C ASN A 57 -2.58 0.72 -7.06
N VAL A 58 -1.93 0.73 -8.22
CA VAL A 58 -0.46 0.64 -8.33
C VAL A 58 0.10 1.86 -9.06
N TYR A 59 1.09 2.49 -8.46
CA TYR A 59 1.74 3.69 -8.97
C TYR A 59 3.26 3.56 -8.95
N PRO A 60 3.98 4.15 -9.91
CA PRO A 60 5.43 4.31 -9.79
C PRO A 60 5.79 5.18 -8.57
N ALA A 61 6.80 4.77 -7.78
CA ALA A 61 7.16 5.45 -6.53
C ALA A 61 7.57 6.92 -6.73
N HIS A 62 8.22 7.26 -7.85
CA HIS A 62 8.62 8.63 -8.18
C HIS A 62 7.43 9.59 -8.40
N ARG A 63 6.21 9.06 -8.53
CA ARG A 63 4.99 9.89 -8.64
C ARG A 63 4.40 10.26 -7.29
N VAL A 64 4.82 9.62 -6.20
CA VAL A 64 4.42 10.05 -4.86
C VAL A 64 5.09 11.38 -4.58
N LYS A 65 4.28 12.44 -4.50
CA LYS A 65 4.77 13.77 -4.13
C LYS A 65 4.88 13.90 -2.62
N LEU A 66 3.97 13.26 -1.90
CA LEU A 66 3.85 13.44 -0.47
C LEU A 66 3.11 12.31 0.23
N ALA A 67 3.55 11.95 1.44
CA ALA A 67 2.83 11.12 2.40
C ALA A 67 2.83 11.77 3.80
N PHE A 68 1.66 11.99 4.40
CA PHE A 68 1.49 12.53 5.76
C PHE A 68 0.93 11.49 6.72
N ASN A 69 1.26 11.65 8.01
CA ASN A 69 0.78 10.79 9.10
C ASN A 69 1.00 9.30 8.81
N VAL A 70 2.22 8.96 8.39
CA VAL A 70 2.62 7.59 8.09
C VAL A 70 2.80 6.84 9.41
N GLN A 71 2.04 5.77 9.59
CA GLN A 71 2.07 4.91 10.76
C GLN A 71 2.31 3.47 10.34
N PRO A 72 3.13 2.71 11.07
CA PRO A 72 3.24 1.28 10.83
C PRO A 72 1.87 0.63 11.03
N THR A 73 1.43 -0.22 10.10
CA THR A 73 0.34 -1.12 10.45
C THR A 73 0.86 -2.11 11.47
N LYS A 74 0.02 -2.51 12.44
CA LYS A 74 0.24 -3.74 13.22
C LYS A 74 0.02 -4.95 12.30
N GLN A 75 0.70 -5.00 11.17
CA GLN A 75 0.76 -6.21 10.40
C GLN A 75 1.87 -7.03 11.02
N GLU A 76 1.49 -8.02 11.84
CA GLU A 76 2.41 -9.09 12.17
C GLU A 76 2.96 -9.61 10.85
N PRO A 77 4.31 -9.70 10.70
CA PRO A 77 4.85 -10.40 9.56
C PRO A 77 4.19 -11.78 9.57
N LYS A 78 3.48 -12.14 8.49
CA LYS A 78 3.18 -13.55 8.25
C LYS A 78 4.54 -14.21 8.21
N ARG A 79 4.95 -14.82 9.34
CA ARG A 79 6.15 -15.64 9.44
C ARG A 79 6.12 -16.50 8.19
N ALA A 80 7.08 -16.29 7.29
CA ALA A 80 7.41 -17.31 6.32
C ALA A 80 7.61 -18.56 7.16
N ARG A 81 6.70 -19.54 7.06
CA ARG A 81 6.86 -20.86 7.66
C ARG A 81 7.97 -21.57 6.91
N GLY A 82 9.19 -21.09 7.07
CA GLY A 82 10.41 -21.82 6.79
C GLY A 82 10.81 -22.51 8.10
N SER A 83 10.19 -23.66 8.37
CA SER A 83 10.69 -24.59 9.38
C SER A 83 12.02 -25.13 8.89
N ALA A 84 13.12 -24.45 9.17
CA ALA A 84 14.44 -25.06 9.10
C ALA A 84 14.73 -25.66 10.48
N HIS A 85 14.26 -26.88 10.70
CA HIS A 85 14.93 -27.79 11.63
C HIS A 85 16.33 -28.04 11.06
N PHE A 86 17.37 -27.52 11.71
CA PHE A 86 18.70 -28.07 11.57
C PHE A 86 19.01 -28.88 12.83
N VAL A 87 19.37 -30.13 12.57
CA VAL A 87 19.73 -31.21 13.48
C VAL A 87 21.07 -30.94 14.14
#